data_AF-A0A820KJ41-F1
#
_entry.id   AF-A0A820KJ41-F1
#
_cell.length_a   1.000
_cell.length_b   1.000
_cell.length_c   1.000
_cell.angle_alpha   90.00
_cell.angle_beta   90.00
_cell.angle_gamma   90.00
#
_symmetry.space_group_name_H-M   'P 1'
#
loop_
_entity.id
_entity.type
_entity.pdbx_description
1 polymer ?
#
loop_
_entity_poly.entity_id
_entity_poly.type
_entity_poly.pdbx_seq_one_letter_code
_entity_poly.pdbx_strand_id
1 'polypeptide(L)'
;MSENGYTHRPTSVGILACELYIPSLYVEQSSLETYDNVSKGKYTIGLGQQRIAICSDHEDICSLCLTVLSRLLDQTGVHPQQ
;
A
#
# COMPACT_ATOMS: atom_id res chain seq x y z
N MET A 1 17.78 -6.44 -47.87
CA MET A 1 17.91 -7.73 -47.14
C MET A 1 18.65 -7.42 -45.85
N SER A 2 18.05 -7.32 -44.67
CA SER A 2 16.72 -7.70 -44.19
C SER A 2 16.26 -6.67 -43.14
N GLU A 3 15.02 -6.22 -43.27
CA GLU A 3 14.27 -5.47 -42.26
C GLU A 3 14.12 -6.32 -41.00
N ASN A 4 14.79 -5.95 -39.91
CA ASN A 4 14.52 -6.52 -38.58
C ASN A 4 13.74 -5.48 -37.76
N GLY A 5 12.42 -5.58 -37.80
CA GLY A 5 11.45 -4.66 -37.18
C GLY A 5 11.33 -4.76 -35.64
N TYR A 6 12.43 -4.69 -34.89
CA TYR A 6 12.41 -4.73 -33.41
C TYR A 6 13.36 -3.73 -32.73
N THR A 7 13.48 -2.48 -33.21
CA THR A 7 14.48 -1.52 -32.71
C THR A 7 14.00 -0.55 -31.62
N HIS A 8 12.87 -0.78 -30.92
CA HIS A 8 12.44 0.19 -29.91
C HIS A 8 11.84 -0.43 -28.64
N ARG A 9 12.62 -1.27 -27.95
CA ARG A 9 12.27 -1.64 -26.57
C ARG A 9 12.67 -0.48 -25.64
N PRO A 10 11.76 0.08 -24.84
CA PRO A 10 12.11 1.13 -23.88
C PRO A 10 13.13 0.59 -22.88
N THR A 11 14.20 1.36 -22.66
CA THR A 11 15.24 1.08 -21.66
C THR A 11 14.85 1.68 -20.31
N SER A 12 15.33 1.08 -19.21
CA SER A 12 15.14 1.60 -17.85
C SER A 12 13.67 1.68 -17.38
N VAL A 13 12.83 0.74 -17.82
CA VAL A 13 11.46 0.59 -17.32
C VAL A 13 11.50 0.13 -15.85
N GLY A 14 10.80 0.85 -14.97
CA GLY A 14 10.72 0.54 -13.54
C GLY A 14 9.73 1.45 -12.83
N ILE A 15 9.70 1.35 -11.49
CA ILE A 15 8.87 2.20 -10.64
C ILE A 15 9.55 3.58 -10.54
N LEU A 16 8.86 4.62 -11.02
CA LEU A 16 9.36 6.00 -10.98
C LEU A 16 8.96 6.73 -9.68
N ALA A 17 7.80 6.37 -9.12
CA ALA A 17 7.28 6.91 -7.89
C ALA A 17 6.36 5.88 -7.20
N CYS A 18 6.22 5.99 -5.89
CA CYS A 18 5.36 5.16 -5.06
C CYS A 18 4.81 6.03 -3.93
N GLU A 19 3.52 5.89 -3.64
CA GLU A 19 2.85 6.57 -2.53
C GLU A 19 2.08 5.53 -1.71
N LEU A 20 1.98 5.77 -0.41
CA LEU A 20 1.34 4.85 0.53
C LEU A 20 0.27 5.59 1.34
N TYR A 21 -0.94 5.05 1.29
CA TYR A 21 -2.01 5.42 2.21
C TYR A 21 -2.33 4.24 3.13
N ILE A 22 -2.38 4.49 4.43
CA ILE A 22 -2.81 3.53 5.46
C ILE A 22 -3.99 4.19 6.20
N PRO A 23 -5.08 3.45 6.49
CA PRO A 23 -6.19 3.95 7.30
C PRO A 23 -5.72 4.52 8.65
N SER A 24 -6.49 5.46 9.18
CA SER A 24 -6.10 6.22 10.38
C SER A 24 -6.19 5.43 11.69
N LEU A 25 -6.96 4.34 11.70
CA LEU A 25 -7.21 3.53 12.89
C LEU A 25 -6.39 2.24 12.87
N TYR A 26 -5.98 1.79 14.05
CA TYR A 26 -5.27 0.54 14.21
C TYR A 26 -5.59 -0.13 15.56
N VAL A 27 -5.28 -1.41 15.65
CA VAL A 27 -5.33 -2.20 16.89
C VAL A 27 -3.92 -2.68 17.25
N GLU A 28 -3.51 -2.49 18.51
CA GLU A 28 -2.27 -3.07 19.05
C GLU A 28 -2.41 -4.58 19.18
N GLN A 29 -1.46 -5.34 18.64
CA GLN A 29 -1.52 -6.81 18.63
C GLN A 29 -1.41 -7.41 20.04
N SER A 30 -0.70 -6.76 20.96
CA SER A 30 -0.64 -7.18 22.37
C SER A 30 -1.99 -7.03 23.09
N SER A 31 -2.75 -5.99 22.76
CA SER A 31 -4.12 -5.82 23.24
C SER A 31 -5.04 -6.88 22.65
N LEU A 32 -4.89 -7.20 21.36
CA LEU A 32 -5.65 -8.25 20.70
C LEU A 32 -5.33 -9.65 21.28
N GLU A 33 -4.07 -9.92 21.64
CA GLU A 33 -3.69 -11.16 22.34
C GLU A 33 -4.46 -11.33 23.66
N THR A 34 -4.57 -10.24 24.42
CA THR A 34 -5.29 -10.21 25.70
C THR A 34 -6.79 -10.40 25.47
N TYR A 35 -7.36 -9.72 24.47
CA TYR A 35 -8.77 -9.80 24.13
C TYR A 35 -9.19 -11.21 23.67
N ASP A 36 -8.39 -11.84 22.82
CA ASP A 36 -8.64 -13.19 22.30
C ASP A 36 -8.31 -14.30 23.33
N ASN A 37 -7.81 -13.94 24.51
CA ASN A 37 -7.34 -14.87 25.54
C ASN A 37 -6.33 -15.91 25.02
N VAL A 38 -5.36 -15.43 24.23
CA VAL A 38 -4.26 -16.24 23.70
C VAL A 38 -2.98 -16.00 24.49
N SER A 39 -2.00 -16.89 24.31
CA SER A 39 -0.70 -16.72 24.96
C SER A 39 -0.01 -15.44 24.50
N LYS A 40 0.56 -14.69 25.46
CA LYS A 40 1.42 -13.54 25.18
C LYS A 40 2.50 -13.92 24.17
N GLY A 41 2.70 -13.09 23.15
CA GLY A 41 3.67 -13.36 22.11
C GLY A 41 3.12 -14.12 20.90
N LYS A 42 1.88 -14.64 20.93
CA LYS A 42 1.33 -15.37 19.78
C LYS A 42 1.31 -14.50 18.51
N TYR A 43 0.87 -13.26 18.61
CA TYR A 43 0.76 -12.33 17.49
C TYR A 43 2.03 -11.47 17.37
N THR A 44 2.56 -11.02 18.49
CA THR A 44 3.73 -10.12 18.53
C THR A 44 5.05 -10.81 18.19
N ILE A 45 5.25 -12.05 18.63
CA ILE A 45 6.47 -12.83 18.38
C ILE A 45 6.20 -13.90 17.31
N GLY A 46 5.12 -14.67 17.47
CA GLY A 46 4.78 -15.76 16.55
C GLY A 46 4.47 -15.29 15.13
N LEU A 47 3.69 -14.21 14.99
CA LEU A 47 3.40 -13.59 13.69
C LEU A 47 4.29 -12.38 13.36
N GLY A 48 5.07 -11.88 14.33
CA GLY A 48 5.90 -10.70 14.15
C GLY A 48 5.11 -9.40 13.94
N GLN A 49 3.83 -9.36 14.34
CA GLN A 49 2.96 -8.20 14.12
C GLN A 49 2.91 -7.29 15.36
N GLN A 50 3.08 -5.98 15.16
CA GLN A 50 2.91 -5.01 16.24
C GLN A 50 1.51 -4.41 16.24
N ARG A 51 1.00 -4.06 15.06
CA ARG A 51 -0.27 -3.37 14.85
C ARG A 51 -0.96 -3.88 13.59
N ILE A 52 -2.28 -3.76 13.54
CA ILE A 52 -3.07 -3.97 12.33
C ILE A 52 -3.92 -2.73 12.07
N ALA A 53 -3.84 -2.18 10.85
CA ALA A 53 -4.67 -1.06 10.43
C ALA A 53 -6.10 -1.56 10.14
N ILE A 54 -7.10 -0.74 10.48
CA ILE A 54 -8.50 -1.03 10.23
C ILE A 54 -9.17 0.20 9.61
N CYS A 55 -10.10 -0.03 8.68
CA CYS A 55 -10.93 1.04 8.16
C CYS A 55 -12.04 1.38 9.15
N SER A 56 -12.38 2.68 9.22
CA SER A 56 -13.66 3.11 9.78
C SER A 56 -14.79 2.91 8.75
N ASP A 57 -16.03 3.21 9.14
CA ASP A 57 -17.20 3.25 8.24
C ASP A 57 -17.08 4.29 7.11
N HIS A 58 -16.16 5.25 7.25
CA HIS A 58 -15.87 6.28 6.26
C HIS A 58 -14.77 5.90 5.25
N GLU A 59 -14.17 4.71 5.38
CA GLU A 59 -13.09 4.26 4.51
C GLU A 59 -13.43 2.92 3.86
N ASP A 60 -13.49 2.93 2.53
CA ASP A 60 -13.63 1.74 1.69
C ASP A 60 -12.55 1.69 0.60
N ILE A 61 -12.56 0.63 -0.21
CA ILE A 61 -11.58 0.43 -1.28
C ILE A 61 -11.49 1.61 -2.25
N CYS A 62 -12.60 2.26 -2.57
CA CYS A 62 -12.63 3.40 -3.49
C CYS A 62 -11.95 4.61 -2.86
N SER A 63 -12.26 4.91 -1.60
CA SER A 63 -11.63 6.01 -0.85
C SER A 63 -10.13 5.82 -0.67
N LEU A 64 -9.66 4.59 -0.39
CA LEU A 64 -8.23 4.28 -0.26
C LEU A 64 -7.49 4.53 -1.59
N CYS A 65 -8.04 3.99 -2.70
CA CYS A 65 -7.47 4.12 -4.03
C CYS A 65 -7.45 5.57 -4.51
N LEU A 66 -8.53 6.32 -4.31
CA LEU A 66 -8.60 7.72 -4.70
C LEU A 66 -7.66 8.60 -3.86
N THR A 67 -7.51 8.30 -2.57
CA THR A 67 -6.60 9.04 -1.69
C THR A 67 -5.14 8.83 -2.09
N VAL A 68 -4.71 7.58 -2.29
CA VAL A 68 -3.33 7.29 -2.67
C VAL A 68 -3.00 7.81 -4.08
N LEU A 69 -3.95 7.70 -5.03
CA LEU A 69 -3.78 8.24 -6.38
C LEU A 69 -3.67 9.76 -6.37
N SER A 70 -4.58 10.45 -5.68
CA SER A 70 -4.55 11.92 -5.58
C SER A 70 -3.22 12.39 -5.00
N ARG A 71 -2.77 11.79 -3.90
CA ARG A 71 -1.48 12.13 -3.28
C ARG A 71 -0.30 11.87 -4.21
N LEU A 72 -0.30 10.75 -4.93
CA LEU A 72 0.76 10.41 -5.88
C LEU A 72 0.84 11.44 -7.01
N LEU A 73 -0.29 11.82 -7.61
CA LEU A 73 -0.34 12.82 -8.68
C LEU A 73 0.12 14.20 -8.18
N ASP A 74 -0.36 14.62 -7.02
CA ASP A 74 0.02 15.90 -6.40
C ASP A 74 1.53 15.97 -6.09
N GLN A 75 2.11 14.89 -5.54
CA GLN A 75 3.53 14.85 -5.19
C GLN A 75 4.45 14.73 -6.41
N THR A 76 4.04 14.00 -7.44
CA THR A 76 4.87 13.76 -8.64
C THR A 76 4.69 14.82 -9.71
N GLY A 77 3.61 15.60 -9.67
CA GLY A 77 3.24 16.56 -10.70
C GLY A 77 2.83 15.92 -12.03
N VAL A 78 2.59 14.61 -12.06
CA VAL A 78 2.11 13.89 -13.25
C VAL A 78 0.71 14.38 -13.60
N HIS A 79 0.52 14.79 -14.85
CA HIS A 79 -0.77 15.26 -15.31
C HIS A 79 -1.73 14.06 -15.47
N PRO A 80 -3.02 14.15 -15.07
CA PRO A 80 -3.94 13.00 -15.14
C PRO A 80 -4.16 12.44 -16.55
N GLN A 81 -3.92 13.25 -17.60
CA GLN A 81 -4.08 12.90 -19.01
C GLN A 81 -2.75 12.59 -19.72
N GLN A 82 -1.67 12.37 -18.97
CA GLN A 82 -0.34 12.08 -19.52
C GLN A 82 -0.27 10.69 -20.18
#